data_AF-A0A7S2BID8-F1
#
_entry.id   AF-A0A7S2BID8-F1
#
_cell.length_a   1.000
_cell.length_b   1.000
_cell.length_c   1.000
_cell.angle_alpha   90.00
_cell.angle_beta   90.00
_cell.angle_gamma   90.00
#
_symmetry.space_group_name_H-M   'P 1'
#
loop_
_entity.id
_entity.type
_entity.pdbx_description
1 polymer ?
#
loop_
_entity_poly.entity_id
_entity_poly.type
_entity_poly.pdbx_seq_one_letter_code
_entity_poly.pdbx_strand_id
1 'polypeptide(L)'
;RHAASTGSSAASTSSDVLPESVPASAASASACPAVIPPSDVPAWMERLEAKSVDSLLVKLVKHAADTYAQPPISNFRVGVAALGKSGAIYLGANIEFRNTSLAQSVHAEQFTVALMASQGEVGL
;
A
#
# COMPACT_ATOMS: atom_id res chain seq x y z
N ARG A 1 -55.63 -9.76 9.92
CA ARG A 1 -55.18 -11.12 10.35
C ARG A 1 -53.73 -11.23 9.88
N HIS A 2 -52.79 -10.95 10.79
CA HIS A 2 -51.84 -11.93 11.37
C HIS A 2 -50.74 -12.30 10.36
N ALA A 3 -49.57 -11.64 10.44
CA ALA A 3 -48.43 -11.97 11.31
C ALA A 3 -47.69 -13.23 10.84
N ALA A 4 -46.48 -13.03 10.32
CA ALA A 4 -45.47 -14.07 10.19
C ALA A 4 -44.18 -13.55 10.85
N SER A 5 -43.87 -14.12 12.00
CA SER A 5 -42.59 -13.98 12.69
C SER A 5 -41.54 -14.83 11.97
N THR A 6 -40.41 -14.23 11.64
CA THR A 6 -39.14 -14.96 11.57
C THR A 6 -38.10 -14.14 12.32
N GLY A 7 -37.53 -14.75 13.35
CA GLY A 7 -36.40 -14.22 14.10
C GLY A 7 -35.12 -14.93 13.69
N SER A 8 -34.02 -14.33 14.16
CA SER A 8 -32.67 -14.89 14.31
C SER A 8 -31.80 -14.98 13.06
N SER A 9 -30.76 -14.15 12.99
CA SER A 9 -29.46 -14.52 13.59
C SER A 9 -28.42 -13.44 13.26
N ALA A 10 -27.62 -13.11 14.26
CA ALA A 10 -26.49 -12.20 14.16
C ALA A 10 -25.49 -12.64 13.08
N ALA A 11 -25.02 -11.66 12.31
CA ALA A 11 -23.75 -11.75 11.59
C ALA A 11 -22.93 -10.53 12.00
N SER A 12 -22.27 -10.67 13.14
CA SER A 12 -21.19 -9.81 13.60
C SER A 12 -20.04 -9.93 12.59
N THR A 13 -20.04 -9.09 11.56
CA THR A 13 -18.86 -8.93 10.71
C THR A 13 -17.93 -7.98 11.45
N SER A 14 -17.04 -8.59 12.24
CA SER A 14 -15.87 -7.94 12.82
C SER A 14 -15.05 -7.36 11.67
N SER A 15 -15.31 -6.09 11.39
CA SER A 15 -14.50 -5.31 10.48
C SER A 15 -13.27 -4.95 11.29
N ASP A 16 -12.15 -5.61 11.02
CA ASP A 16 -10.83 -5.10 11.37
C ASP A 16 -10.65 -3.80 10.58
N VAL A 17 -11.24 -2.74 11.13
CA VAL A 17 -11.06 -1.36 10.71
C VAL A 17 -9.63 -1.00 11.09
N LEU A 18 -8.76 -0.96 10.09
CA LEU A 18 -7.47 -0.29 10.21
C LEU A 18 -7.75 1.13 10.74
N PRO A 19 -7.05 1.57 11.81
CA PRO A 19 -7.40 2.80 12.51
C PRO A 19 -7.40 4.00 11.56
N GLU A 20 -8.51 4.72 11.64
CA GLU A 20 -8.84 5.93 10.90
C GLU A 20 -7.92 7.09 11.32
N SER A 21 -7.29 7.71 10.33
CA SER A 21 -6.46 8.94 10.38
C SER A 21 -5.10 8.88 11.09
N VAL A 22 -4.06 9.17 10.30
CA VAL A 22 -2.67 9.32 10.72
C VAL A 22 -2.47 10.69 11.40
N PRO A 23 -2.01 10.77 12.66
CA PRO A 23 -1.57 12.04 13.22
C PRO A 23 -0.22 12.47 12.61
N ALA A 24 -0.17 13.72 12.15
CA ALA A 24 0.86 14.31 11.31
C ALA A 24 2.28 14.48 11.94
N SER A 25 2.58 13.88 13.10
CA SER A 25 3.77 14.29 13.90
C SER A 25 5.01 13.41 13.79
N ALA A 26 5.13 12.55 12.77
CA ALA A 26 6.32 11.70 12.57
C ALA A 26 6.84 11.67 11.13
N ALA A 27 6.44 12.63 10.28
CA ALA A 27 7.03 12.79 8.96
C ALA A 27 8.26 13.70 9.08
N SER A 28 9.46 13.14 9.09
CA SER A 28 10.52 13.82 8.35
C SER A 28 10.08 13.75 6.89
N ALA A 29 9.48 14.83 6.39
CA ALA A 29 8.73 14.80 5.13
C ALA A 29 9.69 14.51 3.97
N SER A 30 9.83 13.21 3.63
CA SER A 30 10.13 12.82 2.27
C SER A 30 9.13 13.54 1.37
N ALA A 31 9.62 14.31 0.40
CA ALA A 31 8.78 15.04 -0.53
C ALA A 31 7.84 14.10 -1.32
N CYS A 32 8.13 12.80 -1.37
CA CYS A 32 7.29 11.77 -1.96
C CYS A 32 6.72 10.83 -0.87
N PRO A 33 5.37 10.75 -0.71
CA PRO A 33 4.74 9.92 0.31
C PRO A 33 4.90 8.41 0.07
N ALA A 34 5.24 8.01 -1.16
CA ALA A 34 5.51 6.63 -1.53
C ALA A 34 6.96 6.19 -1.22
N VAL A 35 7.75 7.03 -0.56
CA VAL A 35 9.14 6.74 -0.18
C VAL A 35 9.27 6.83 1.33
N ILE A 36 9.76 5.75 1.94
CA ILE A 36 10.13 5.66 3.35
C ILE A 36 11.65 5.78 3.43
N PRO A 37 12.20 6.90 3.92
CA PRO A 37 13.64 7.07 4.08
C PRO A 37 14.22 6.02 5.05
N PRO A 38 15.52 5.69 4.94
CA PRO A 38 16.17 4.74 5.87
C PRO A 38 16.02 5.14 7.34
N SER A 39 16.00 6.44 7.64
CA SER A 39 15.80 6.98 8.99
C SER A 39 14.45 6.63 9.59
N ASP A 40 13.44 6.41 8.75
CA ASP A 40 12.05 6.23 9.16
C ASP A 40 11.68 4.74 9.23
N VAL A 41 12.48 3.87 8.61
CA VAL A 41 12.27 2.41 8.62
C VAL A 41 12.07 1.84 10.04
N PRO A 42 12.86 2.21 11.07
CA PRO A 42 12.64 1.71 12.43
C PRO A 42 11.25 2.08 12.97
N ALA A 43 10.78 3.31 12.72
CA ALA A 43 9.46 3.77 13.15
C ALA A 43 8.34 3.00 12.43
N TRP A 44 8.53 2.66 11.16
CA TRP A 44 7.61 1.81 10.40
C TRP A 44 7.63 0.35 10.88
N MET A 45 8.80 -0.17 11.28
CA MET A 45 8.91 -1.51 11.87
C MET A 45 8.15 -1.60 13.19
N GLU A 46 8.30 -0.60 14.07
CA GLU A 46 7.53 -0.52 15.32
C GLU A 46 6.02 -0.43 15.02
N ARG A 47 5.62 0.50 14.15
CA ARG A 47 4.22 0.75 13.75
C ARG A 47 3.50 -0.49 13.27
N LEU A 48 4.18 -1.28 12.45
CA LEU A 48 3.61 -2.46 11.81
C LEU A 48 4.00 -3.74 12.53
N GLU A 49 4.65 -3.68 13.70
CA GLU A 49 5.13 -4.84 14.44
C GLU A 49 5.96 -5.80 13.56
N ALA A 50 6.87 -5.25 12.75
CA ALA A 50 7.75 -6.01 11.89
C ALA A 50 9.06 -6.36 12.62
N LYS A 51 9.40 -7.64 12.67
CA LYS A 51 10.61 -8.14 13.36
C LYS A 51 11.87 -8.08 12.51
N SER A 52 11.72 -7.85 11.21
CA SER A 52 12.81 -7.72 10.23
C SER A 52 12.36 -6.80 9.08
N VAL A 53 13.32 -6.32 8.28
CA VAL A 53 13.01 -5.54 7.06
C VAL A 53 12.18 -6.37 6.08
N ASP A 54 12.49 -7.65 5.88
CA ASP A 54 11.69 -8.52 5.01
C ASP A 54 10.23 -8.63 5.46
N SER A 55 10.01 -8.80 6.78
CA SER A 55 8.65 -8.81 7.34
C SER A 55 7.97 -7.45 7.18
N LEU A 56 8.71 -6.35 7.23
CA LEU A 56 8.17 -5.01 6.99
C LEU A 56 7.75 -4.87 5.53
N LEU A 57 8.59 -5.27 4.57
CA LEU A 57 8.29 -5.22 3.14
C LEU A 57 7.01 -5.98 2.80
N VAL A 58 6.84 -7.20 3.33
CA VAL A 58 5.61 -7.99 3.14
C VAL A 58 4.37 -7.26 3.67
N LYS A 59 4.47 -6.62 4.85
CA LYS A 59 3.36 -5.84 5.43
C LYS A 59 3.05 -4.59 4.60
N LEU A 60 4.09 -3.95 4.05
CA LEU A 60 3.96 -2.74 3.23
C LEU A 60 3.35 -3.00 1.85
N VAL A 61 3.43 -4.23 1.31
CA VAL A 61 2.77 -4.59 0.03
C VAL A 61 1.27 -4.27 0.08
N LYS A 62 0.57 -4.68 1.14
CA LYS A 62 -0.86 -4.40 1.30
C LYS A 62 -1.11 -2.89 1.44
N HIS A 63 -0.31 -2.21 2.26
CA HIS A 63 -0.42 -0.76 2.43
C HIS A 63 -0.27 -0.01 1.10
N ALA A 64 0.71 -0.40 0.26
CA ALA A 64 0.92 0.19 -1.05
C ALA A 64 -0.28 -0.03 -1.99
N ALA A 65 -0.82 -1.26 -2.03
CA ALA A 65 -1.99 -1.59 -2.86
C ALA A 65 -3.24 -0.79 -2.45
N ASP A 66 -3.51 -0.68 -1.15
CA ASP A 66 -4.69 0.02 -0.64
C ASP A 66 -4.59 1.54 -0.90
N THR A 67 -3.39 2.11 -0.74
CA THR A 67 -3.16 3.55 -0.79
C THR A 67 -3.00 4.07 -2.23
N TYR A 68 -2.27 3.34 -3.09
CA TYR A 68 -1.81 3.87 -4.36
C TYR A 68 -2.41 3.20 -5.60
N ALA A 69 -2.98 2.00 -5.50
CA ALA A 69 -3.52 1.32 -6.68
C ALA A 69 -4.72 2.06 -7.27
N GLN A 70 -4.72 2.21 -8.59
CA GLN A 70 -5.85 2.76 -9.35
C GLN A 70 -6.20 1.83 -10.52
N PRO A 71 -6.86 0.68 -10.28
CA PRO A 71 -7.21 -0.28 -11.34
C PRO A 71 -8.70 -0.27 -11.71
N PRO A 72 -9.23 0.79 -12.36
CA PRO A 72 -10.65 0.88 -12.67
C PRO A 72 -11.16 -0.14 -13.70
N ILE A 73 -10.30 -0.93 -14.34
CA ILE A 73 -10.69 -1.95 -15.33
C ILE A 73 -10.75 -3.32 -14.65
N SER A 74 -9.65 -3.75 -14.02
CA SER A 74 -9.57 -5.09 -13.41
C SER A 74 -10.20 -5.15 -12.02
N ASN A 75 -10.28 -4.01 -11.32
CA ASN A 75 -10.55 -3.93 -9.88
C ASN A 75 -9.57 -4.75 -9.02
N PHE A 76 -8.42 -5.15 -9.59
CA PHE A 76 -7.42 -5.95 -8.92
C PHE A 76 -6.26 -5.06 -8.45
N ARG A 77 -6.20 -4.83 -7.14
CA ARG A 77 -5.18 -3.96 -6.52
C ARG A 77 -3.89 -4.74 -6.28
N VAL A 78 -2.80 -4.28 -6.88
CA VAL A 78 -1.46 -4.83 -6.71
C VAL A 78 -0.58 -3.77 -6.11
N GLY A 79 0.19 -4.14 -5.09
CA GLY A 79 1.17 -3.29 -4.43
C GLY A 79 2.55 -3.94 -4.45
N VAL A 80 3.59 -3.10 -4.37
CA VAL A 80 4.99 -3.50 -4.28
C VAL A 80 5.65 -2.65 -3.21
N ALA A 81 6.50 -3.27 -2.39
CA ALA A 81 7.43 -2.59 -1.51
C ALA A 81 8.84 -3.07 -1.86
N ALA A 82 9.71 -2.16 -2.29
CA ALA A 82 11.08 -2.46 -2.69
C ALA A 82 12.07 -1.79 -1.75
N LEU A 83 13.03 -2.55 -1.24
CA LEU A 83 14.19 -1.99 -0.55
C LEU A 83 15.22 -1.58 -1.61
N GLY A 84 15.63 -0.32 -1.62
CA GLY A 84 16.75 0.16 -2.43
C GLY A 84 18.09 -0.07 -1.74
N LYS A 85 19.18 0.00 -2.51
CA LYS A 85 20.56 -0.06 -1.98
C LYS A 85 20.88 1.04 -0.98
N SER A 86 20.22 2.19 -1.09
CA SER A 86 20.31 3.28 -0.12
C SER A 86 19.71 2.93 1.25
N GLY A 87 18.94 1.84 1.34
CA GLY A 87 18.15 1.46 2.52
C GLY A 87 16.77 2.10 2.58
N ALA A 88 16.41 2.93 1.59
CA ALA A 88 15.06 3.47 1.48
C ALA A 88 14.08 2.39 1.00
N ILE A 89 12.82 2.46 1.44
CA ILE A 89 11.75 1.60 0.94
C ILE A 89 10.85 2.40 0.00
N TYR A 90 10.63 1.86 -1.19
CA TYR A 90 9.83 2.45 -2.25
C TYR A 90 8.54 1.67 -2.43
N LEU A 91 7.41 2.37 -2.35
CA LEU A 91 6.08 1.81 -2.50
C LEU A 91 5.56 2.09 -3.91
N GLY A 92 5.04 1.06 -4.56
CA GLY A 92 4.38 1.20 -5.86
C GLY A 92 3.10 0.39 -5.94
N ALA A 93 2.27 0.73 -6.92
CA ALA A 93 1.01 0.07 -7.16
C ALA A 93 0.60 0.15 -8.63
N ASN A 94 -0.32 -0.71 -9.05
CA ASN A 94 -0.77 -0.74 -10.43
C ASN A 94 -1.74 0.41 -10.75
N ILE A 95 -1.62 0.95 -11.96
CA ILE A 95 -2.44 2.04 -12.48
C ILE A 95 -3.01 1.62 -13.84
N GLU A 96 -4.32 1.76 -14.02
CA GLU A 96 -5.02 1.48 -15.27
C GLU A 96 -5.82 2.71 -15.72
N PHE A 97 -5.99 2.86 -17.03
CA PHE A 97 -6.61 4.03 -17.63
C PHE A 97 -7.85 3.61 -18.42
N ARG A 98 -9.01 4.24 -18.14
CA ARG A 98 -10.24 3.96 -18.90
C ARG A 98 -10.12 4.46 -20.33
N ASN A 99 -10.81 3.79 -21.25
CA ASN A 99 -10.96 4.21 -22.65
C ASN A 99 -9.62 4.32 -23.43
N THR A 100 -8.59 3.60 -23.01
CA THR A 100 -7.33 3.46 -23.75
C THR A 100 -6.94 1.99 -23.86
N SER A 101 -5.88 1.71 -24.60
CA SER A 101 -5.33 0.36 -24.72
C SER A 101 -4.80 -0.15 -23.37
N LEU A 102 -4.97 -1.45 -23.09
CA LEU A 102 -4.37 -2.11 -21.92
C LEU A 102 -2.84 -2.01 -21.89
N ALA A 103 -2.21 -1.78 -23.04
CA ALA A 103 -0.77 -1.54 -23.13
C ALA A 103 -0.32 -0.22 -22.46
N GLN A 104 -1.26 0.63 -22.02
CA GLN A 104 -0.98 1.84 -21.25
C GLN A 104 -1.07 1.62 -19.73
N SER A 105 -1.50 0.44 -19.27
CA SER A 105 -1.49 0.11 -17.85
C SER A 105 -0.05 0.06 -17.33
N VAL A 106 0.15 0.56 -16.10
CA VAL A 106 1.43 0.50 -15.40
C VAL A 106 1.31 -0.56 -14.31
N HIS A 107 2.17 -1.57 -14.35
CA HIS A 107 2.24 -2.58 -13.30
C HIS A 107 2.88 -2.01 -12.04
N ALA A 108 2.58 -2.58 -10.88
CA ALA A 108 3.13 -2.10 -9.61
C ALA A 108 4.67 -2.14 -9.59
N GLU A 109 5.26 -3.19 -10.16
CA GLU A 109 6.72 -3.36 -10.28
C GLU A 109 7.35 -2.29 -11.18
N GLN A 110 6.71 -1.99 -12.31
CA GLN A 110 7.17 -0.96 -13.25
C GLN A 110 7.08 0.43 -12.60
N PHE A 111 5.99 0.71 -11.89
CA PHE A 111 5.82 1.92 -11.11
C PHE A 111 6.97 2.07 -10.11
N THR A 112 7.25 1.03 -9.31
CA THR A 112 8.28 1.08 -8.26
C THR A 112 9.67 1.31 -8.85
N VAL A 113 10.04 0.62 -9.94
CA VAL A 113 11.34 0.82 -10.59
C VAL A 113 11.46 2.25 -11.15
N ALA A 114 10.41 2.78 -11.75
CA ALA A 114 10.39 4.16 -12.24
C ALA A 114 10.50 5.18 -11.10
N LEU A 115 9.79 4.95 -9.99
CA LEU A 115 9.87 5.78 -8.78
C LEU A 115 11.31 5.77 -8.23
N MET A 116 11.90 4.59 -8.02
CA MET A 116 13.27 4.42 -7.56
C MET A 116 14.26 5.20 -8.43
N ALA A 117 14.20 5.03 -9.75
CA ALA A 117 15.05 5.75 -10.69
C ALA A 117 14.85 7.27 -10.60
N SER A 118 13.60 7.75 -10.46
CA SER A 118 13.30 9.19 -10.30
C SER A 118 13.87 9.79 -9.01
N GLN A 119 14.09 8.97 -7.98
CA GLN A 119 14.71 9.35 -6.71
C GLN A 119 16.24 9.15 -6.71
N GLY A 120 16.83 8.77 -7.85
CA GLY A 120 18.28 8.56 -7.98
C GLY A 120 18.78 7.23 -7.44
N GLU A 121 17.89 6.27 -7.18
CA GLU A 121 18.28 4.96 -6.68
C GLU A 121 18.98 4.14 -7.78
N VAL A 122 20.05 3.43 -7.40
CA VAL A 122 20.94 2.71 -8.36
C VAL A 122 20.74 1.20 -8.35
N GLY A 123 19.73 0.72 -7.63
CA GLY A 123 19.34 -0.70 -7.61
C GLY A 123 18.51 -1.09 -6.40
N LEU A 124 18.09 -2.35 -6.42
CA LEU A 124 17.57 -3.09 -5.26
C LEU A 124 18.74 -3.58 -4.40
#